data_AF-A0AAD9TJE3-F1
#
_entry.id   AF-A0AAD9TJE3-F1
#
_cell.length_a   1.000
_cell.length_b   1.000
_cell.length_c   1.000
_cell.angle_alpha   90.00
_cell.angle_beta   90.00
_cell.angle_gamma   90.00
#
_symmetry.space_group_name_H-M   'P 1'
#
loop_
_entity.id
_entity.type
_entity.pdbx_description
1 polymer ?
#
loop_
_entity_poly.entity_id
_entity_poly.type
_entity_poly.pdbx_seq_one_letter_code
_entity_poly.pdbx_strand_id
1 'polypeptide(L)'
;MKKITFNVSCSIFFGLPDGKVKDQLLEDFSTTVKGIWAVPLNFPGAVLHRALQARGRVCKVLSNLIAIRKREMEEGIVDSHDNIISSLLILRNENGRKFLTFSCH
;
A
#
# COMPACT_ATOMS: atom_id res chain seq x y z
N MET A 1 -6.83 3.81 -13.51
CA MET A 1 -7.87 3.30 -12.59
C MET A 1 -8.81 4.45 -12.27
N LYS A 2 -10.13 4.23 -12.18
CA LYS A 2 -11.06 5.31 -11.79
C LYS A 2 -10.93 5.59 -10.28
N LYS A 3 -11.04 6.87 -9.89
CA LYS A 3 -10.88 7.33 -8.50
C LYS A 3 -11.81 6.59 -7.53
N ILE A 4 -13.06 6.36 -7.94
CA ILE A 4 -14.07 5.65 -7.13
C ILE A 4 -13.58 4.24 -6.76
N THR A 5 -13.13 3.45 -7.74
CA THR A 5 -12.64 2.08 -7.51
C THR A 5 -11.46 2.08 -6.55
N PHE A 6 -10.50 2.98 -6.77
CA PHE A 6 -9.32 3.09 -5.92
C PHE A 6 -9.68 3.46 -4.48
N ASN A 7 -10.59 4.43 -4.29
CA ASN A 7 -11.02 4.86 -2.97
C ASN A 7 -11.70 3.73 -2.21
N VAL A 8 -12.61 2.99 -2.88
CA VAL A 8 -13.29 1.82 -2.29
C VAL A 8 -12.26 0.76 -1.91
N SER A 9 -11.33 0.41 -2.80
CA SER A 9 -10.27 -0.56 -2.50
C SER A 9 -9.43 -0.10 -1.31
N CYS A 10 -8.97 1.16 -1.28
CA CYS A 10 -8.17 1.67 -0.17
C CYS A 10 -8.92 1.68 1.16
N SER A 11 -10.23 1.96 1.15
CA SER A 11 -11.06 1.89 2.35
C SER A 11 -11.21 0.45 2.85
N ILE A 12 -11.43 -0.51 1.96
CA ILE A 12 -11.55 -1.94 2.34
C ILE A 12 -10.23 -2.52 2.85
N PHE A 13 -9.12 -2.24 2.15
CA PHE A 13 -7.81 -2.79 2.52
C PHE A 13 -7.22 -2.10 3.75
N PHE A 14 -7.25 -0.77 3.76
CA PHE A 14 -6.48 0.03 4.71
C PHE A 14 -7.33 0.90 5.62
N GLY A 15 -8.66 0.93 5.51
CA GLY A 15 -9.50 1.84 6.30
C GLY A 15 -9.07 3.31 6.15
N LEU A 16 -8.52 3.69 5.00
CA LEU A 16 -7.93 5.01 4.78
C LEU A 16 -9.03 6.08 4.63
N PRO A 17 -9.04 7.14 5.46
CA PRO A 17 -10.00 8.24 5.32
C PRO A 17 -9.72 9.04 4.05
N ASP A 18 -10.78 9.58 3.44
CA ASP A 18 -10.69 10.39 2.23
C ASP A 18 -9.92 11.69 2.48
N GLY A 19 -9.08 12.08 1.51
CA GLY A 19 -8.28 13.30 1.62
C GLY A 19 -7.09 13.35 0.67
N LYS A 20 -6.26 14.39 0.82
CA LYS A 20 -5.10 14.68 -0.06
C LYS A 20 -4.12 13.50 -0.17
N VAL A 21 -3.97 12.72 0.90
CA VAL A 21 -3.07 11.55 0.92
C VAL A 21 -3.56 10.45 -0.04
N LYS A 22 -4.86 10.15 -0.08
CA LYS A 22 -5.42 9.16 -1.02
C LYS A 22 -5.33 9.63 -2.47
N ASP A 23 -5.51 10.93 -2.72
CA ASP A 23 -5.40 11.49 -4.06
C ASP A 23 -3.97 11.40 -4.60
N GLN A 24 -2.97 11.73 -3.77
CA GLN A 24 -1.57 11.57 -4.13
C GLN A 24 -1.18 10.09 -4.30
N LEU A 25 -1.70 9.21 -3.42
CA LEU A 25 -1.47 7.77 -3.53
C LEU A 25 -2.09 7.20 -4.82
N LEU A 26 -3.26 7.69 -5.25
CA LEU A 26 -3.89 7.30 -6.51
C LEU A 26 -3.02 7.71 -7.71
N GLU A 27 -2.47 8.92 -7.70
CA GLU A 27 -1.59 9.40 -8.76
C GLU A 27 -0.31 8.54 -8.87
N ASP A 28 0.34 8.29 -7.73
CA ASP A 28 1.55 7.47 -7.66
C ASP A 28 1.27 6.00 -8.03
N PHE A 29 0.14 5.46 -7.59
CA PHE A 29 -0.30 4.12 -7.97
C PHE A 29 -0.58 4.03 -9.47
N SER A 30 -1.28 5.02 -10.04
CA SER A 30 -1.52 5.06 -11.48
C SER A 30 -0.23 5.17 -12.28
N THR A 31 0.77 5.90 -11.78
CA THR A 31 2.09 6.01 -12.41
C THR A 31 2.87 4.69 -12.31
N THR A 32 2.77 4.01 -11.17
CA THR A 32 3.36 2.69 -10.96
C THR A 32 2.79 1.66 -11.95
N VAL A 33 1.47 1.60 -12.09
CA VAL A 33 0.79 0.65 -12.99
C VAL A 33 1.14 0.90 -14.46
N LYS A 34 1.35 2.16 -14.87
CA LYS A 34 1.84 2.48 -16.23
C LYS A 34 3.21 1.86 -16.52
N GLY A 35 4.07 1.70 -15.50
CA GLY A 35 5.37 1.05 -15.63
C GLY A 35 5.32 -0.44 -15.91
N ILE A 36 4.23 -1.12 -15.56
CA ILE A 36 4.08 -2.57 -15.77
C ILE A 36 4.12 -2.92 -17.26
N TRP A 37 3.57 -2.05 -18.10
CA TRP A 37 3.52 -2.23 -19.56
C TRP A 37 4.63 -1.46 -20.30
N ALA A 38 5.56 -0.85 -19.56
CA ALA A 38 6.63 -0.06 -20.16
C ALA A 38 7.78 -0.96 -20.65
N VAL A 39 8.48 -0.49 -21.67
CA VAL A 39 9.77 -1.07 -22.06
C VAL A 39 10.71 -1.02 -20.85
N PRO A 40 11.45 -2.10 -20.54
CA PRO A 40 12.27 -2.20 -19.34
C PRO A 40 13.58 -1.39 -19.42
N LEU A 41 13.45 -0.08 -19.66
CA LEU A 41 14.55 0.87 -19.78
C LEU A 41 14.50 1.88 -18.63
N ASN A 42 15.50 1.81 -17.74
CA ASN A 42 15.61 2.66 -16.57
C ASN A 42 16.57 3.84 -16.82
N PHE A 43 16.12 4.81 -17.62
CA PHE A 43 16.84 6.05 -17.85
C PHE A 43 16.01 7.26 -17.39
N PRO A 44 16.65 8.39 -17.02
CA PRO A 44 15.94 9.61 -16.63
C PRO A 44 14.90 10.00 -17.69
N GLY A 45 13.65 10.19 -17.26
CA GLY A 45 12.54 10.55 -18.14
C GLY A 45 11.74 9.37 -18.70
N ALA A 46 12.28 8.14 -18.70
CA ALA A 46 11.57 6.94 -19.17
C ALA A 46 10.38 6.57 -18.27
N VAL A 47 9.39 5.86 -18.83
CA VAL A 47 8.17 5.46 -18.11
C VAL A 47 8.50 4.55 -16.93
N LEU A 48 9.37 3.55 -17.12
CA LEU A 48 9.79 2.66 -16.04
C LEU A 48 10.49 3.43 -14.91
N HIS A 49 11.37 4.38 -15.24
CA HIS A 49 12.06 5.19 -14.25
C HIS A 49 11.07 5.98 -13.36
N ARG A 50 10.07 6.63 -13.97
CA ARG A 50 9.00 7.34 -13.22
C ARG A 50 8.16 6.37 -12.39
N ALA A 51 7.85 5.19 -12.93
CA ALA A 51 7.08 4.16 -12.24
C ALA A 51 7.82 3.62 -11.01
N LEU A 52 9.14 3.43 -11.07
CA LEU A 52 9.96 3.02 -9.93
C LEU A 52 9.99 4.09 -8.83
N GLN A 53 10.12 5.37 -9.20
CA GLN A 53 10.03 6.47 -8.22
C GLN A 53 8.64 6.53 -7.56
N ALA A 54 7.58 6.40 -8.36
CA ALA A 54 6.21 6.38 -7.85
C ALA A 54 5.96 5.17 -6.94
N ARG A 55 6.45 3.99 -7.31
CA ARG A 55 6.43 2.79 -6.46
C ARG A 55 7.11 3.05 -5.11
N GLY A 56 8.26 3.71 -5.10
CA GLY A 56 8.94 4.11 -3.86
C GLY A 56 8.07 4.96 -2.95
N ARG A 57 7.35 5.94 -3.51
CA ARG A 57 6.40 6.78 -2.75
C ARG A 57 5.20 5.99 -2.24
N VAL A 58 4.57 5.17 -3.09
CA VAL A 58 3.48 4.26 -2.69
C VAL A 58 3.93 3.38 -1.51
N CYS A 59 5.10 2.76 -1.64
CA CYS A 59 5.65 1.90 -0.59
C CYS A 59 5.87 2.64 0.72
N LYS A 60 6.38 3.87 0.68
CA LYS A 60 6.56 4.69 1.88
C LYS A 60 5.24 4.93 2.62
N VAL A 61 4.18 5.28 1.88
CA VAL A 61 2.84 5.51 2.45
C VAL A 61 2.28 4.22 3.05
N LEU A 62 2.34 3.11 2.32
CA LEU A 62 1.83 1.82 2.78
C LEU A 62 2.59 1.29 3.99
N SER A 63 3.93 1.38 4.00
CA SER A 63 4.75 1.00 5.14
C SER A 63 4.40 1.79 6.40
N ASN A 64 4.19 3.10 6.27
CA ASN A 64 3.80 3.95 7.40
C ASN A 64 2.43 3.54 7.96
N LEU A 65 1.46 3.29 7.07
CA LEU A 65 0.13 2.86 7.50
C LEU A 65 0.15 1.51 8.21
N ILE A 66 0.92 0.55 7.68
CA ILE A 66 1.08 -0.76 8.33
C ILE A 66 1.76 -0.62 9.70
N ALA A 67 2.73 0.27 9.84
CA ALA A 67 3.38 0.53 11.13
C ALA A 67 2.42 1.15 12.15
N ILE A 68 1.63 2.15 11.75
CA ILE A 68 0.58 2.75 12.59
C ILE A 68 -0.41 1.67 13.04
N ARG A 69 -0.91 0.85 12.11
CA ARG A 69 -1.87 -0.20 12.44
C ARG A 69 -1.32 -1.26 13.38
N LYS A 70 -0.08 -1.70 13.18
CA LYS A 70 0.58 -2.63 14.11
C LYS A 70 0.60 -2.05 15.53
N ARG A 71 0.91 -0.76 15.66
CA ARG A 71 0.93 -0.07 16.95
C ARG A 71 -0.46 0.04 17.57
N GLU A 72 -1.46 0.47 16.80
CA GLU A 72 -2.85 0.55 17.27
C GLU A 72 -3.38 -0.81 17.75
N MET A 73 -2.97 -1.91 17.11
CA MET A 73 -3.30 -3.27 17.52
C MET A 73 -2.56 -3.71 18.79
N GLU A 74 -1.28 -3.33 18.94
CA GLU A 74 -0.51 -3.58 20.17
C GLU A 74 -1.06 -2.79 21.37
N GLU A 75 -1.60 -1.60 21.13
CA GLU A 75 -2.25 -0.74 22.13
C GLU A 75 -3.71 -1.12 22.40
N GLY A 76 -4.27 -2.11 21.68
CA GLY A 76 -5.65 -2.58 21.86
C GLY A 76 -6.73 -1.61 21.36
N ILE A 77 -6.35 -0.63 20.52
CA ILE A 77 -7.23 0.43 20.01
C ILE A 77 -8.08 -0.07 18.82
N VAL A 78 -7.54 -1.01 18.04
CA VAL A 78 -8.13 -1.54 16.81
C VAL A 78 -8.29 -3.05 16.94
N ASP A 79 -9.48 -3.57 16.64
CA ASP A 79 -9.70 -5.01 16.62
C ASP A 79 -9.12 -5.64 15.34
N SER A 80 -8.77 -6.91 15.48
CA SER A 80 -8.30 -7.84 14.45
C SER A 80 -9.09 -7.82 13.12
N HIS A 81 -10.37 -7.47 13.18
CA HIS A 81 -11.31 -7.56 12.07
C HIS A 81 -11.66 -6.23 11.38
N ASP A 82 -11.07 -5.10 11.77
CA ASP A 82 -11.46 -3.79 11.26
C ASP A 82 -11.19 -3.59 9.76
N ASN A 83 -10.19 -4.26 9.20
CA ASN A 83 -9.87 -4.22 7.77
C ASN A 83 -8.99 -5.41 7.36
N ILE A 84 -8.90 -5.64 6.04
CA ILE A 84 -8.16 -6.79 5.49
C ILE A 84 -6.69 -6.78 5.94
N ILE A 85 -6.04 -5.62 6.02
CA ILE A 85 -4.63 -5.54 6.44
C ILE A 85 -4.45 -5.91 7.91
N SER A 86 -5.33 -5.47 8.80
CA SER A 86 -5.31 -5.89 10.21
C SER A 86 -5.40 -7.41 10.33
N SER A 87 -6.33 -8.05 9.62
CA SER A 87 -6.47 -9.50 9.64
C SER A 87 -5.22 -10.20 9.10
N LEU A 88 -4.68 -9.73 7.97
CA LEU A 88 -3.48 -10.29 7.35
C LEU A 88 -2.20 -10.09 8.21
N LEU A 89 -2.17 -9.09 9.10
CA LEU A 89 -1.07 -8.85 10.04
C LEU A 89 -1.07 -9.83 11.23
N ILE A 90 -2.26 -10.31 11.63
CA ILE A 90 -2.42 -11.28 12.72
C ILE A 90 -2.16 -12.70 12.22
N LEU A 91 -2.66 -13.00 11.02
CA LEU A 91 -2.54 -14.34 10.42
C LEU A 91 -1.10 -14.85 10.53
N ARG A 92 -0.99 -16.08 11.00
CA ARG A 92 0.27 -16.82 11.10
C ARG A 92 0.23 -17.95 10.07
N ASN A 93 1.35 -18.23 9.43
CA ASN A 93 1.50 -19.45 8.64
C ASN A 93 1.73 -20.67 9.56
N GLU A 94 1.79 -21.85 8.95
CA GLU A 94 2.06 -23.13 9.61
C GLU A 94 3.33 -23.12 10.49
N ASN A 95 4.32 -22.30 10.13
CA ASN A 95 5.58 -22.13 10.85
C ASN A 95 5.51 -21.07 11.97
N GLY A 96 4.32 -20.53 12.29
CA GLY A 96 4.12 -19.51 13.31
C GLY A 96 4.64 -18.11 12.93
N ARG A 97 5.03 -17.87 11.68
CA ARG A 97 5.49 -16.54 11.20
C ARG A 97 4.32 -15.68 10.74
N LYS A 98 4.41 -14.35 10.91
CA LYS A 98 3.41 -13.39 10.41
C LYS A 98 3.22 -13.57 8.91
N PHE A 99 1.98 -13.65 8.44
CA PHE A 99 1.65 -13.83 7.03
C PHE A 99 2.08 -12.62 6.20
N LEU A 100 1.81 -11.41 6.70
CA LEU A 100 2.35 -10.19 6.12
C LEU A 100 3.63 -9.72 6.81
N THR A 101 4.71 -9.71 6.03
CA THR A 101 5.90 -8.89 6.28
C THR A 101 6.01 -7.91 5.12
N PHE A 102 5.61 -6.67 5.34
CA PHE A 102 5.70 -5.64 4.31
C PHE A 102 7.12 -5.08 4.27
N SER A 103 7.88 -5.51 3.26
CA SER A 103 9.20 -4.96 2.92
C SER A 103 9.15 -4.50 1.48
N CYS A 104 9.40 -3.21 1.24
CA CYS A 104 9.54 -2.68 -0.11
C CYS A 104 10.99 -2.25 -0.31
N HIS A 105 11.67 -2.97 -1.19
CA HIS A 105 13.01 -2.67 -1.71
C HIS A 105 12.89 -1.91 -3.03
#